data_AF-A0AAJ6Z5E5-F1
#
_entry.id   AF-A0AAJ6Z5E5-F1
#
_cell.length_a   1.000
_cell.length_b   1.000
_cell.length_c   1.000
_cell.angle_alpha   90.00
_cell.angle_beta   90.00
_cell.angle_gamma   90.00
#
_symmetry.space_group_name_H-M   'P 1'
#
loop_
_entity.id
_entity.type
_entity.pdbx_description
1 polymer ?
#
loop_
_entity_poly.entity_id
_entity_poly.type
_entity_poly.pdbx_seq_one_letter_code
_entity_poly.pdbx_strand_id
1 'polypeptide(L)'
;MLIIILTALYHLVPISESQVPTLSGLGAEYNKTGLVEETCGIDNSGLEEVQEGSSFIETYPWFGVIVFPLEGLITSSPVVLITKQLVIGAAIEIANLPKVDFRARTKVILGTNCKGRRHSVVEYSYHPDFQKNTYSSLVLIQIEPNFEVELRPICPPPSMINKPDFYAFSLAEDCMLSAVEIYKMSYVDTKECKSYYRRTGLNVKSIWPKYTVCAKAQRGGECLWQSGVFLVTKHKKRWKLIGFGVYGPGCSSPARFLDYGMYHQWIRTNIQRIGRPAITRLAGNHIVMRRRLTSVQRFGPCDPEETKVEIYTDHSSIQPVSAKPRNAYYNFTILAGYEYSCIVFRANQEIGEEPTIHLKRMCIAKHIACYQFTTLQIDFEVTIGYFDKVEYHINVYGIELKLLDAKRMNVLANRRHYHPPIDKTYTPYIYSGWGIG
;
A
#
# COMPACT_ATOMS: atom_id res chain seq x y z
N MET A 1 -40.35 18.15 -48.17
CA MET A 1 -41.37 17.08 -48.23
C MET A 1 -40.68 15.77 -47.89
N LEU A 2 -41.12 15.11 -46.79
CA LEU A 2 -40.80 13.77 -46.25
C LEU A 2 -39.31 13.48 -45.88
N ILE A 3 -38.88 13.36 -44.62
CA ILE A 3 -39.25 12.41 -43.51
C ILE A 3 -39.39 10.97 -43.99
N ILE A 4 -38.40 10.12 -43.66
CA ILE A 4 -38.62 8.74 -43.17
C ILE A 4 -37.58 8.43 -42.07
N ILE A 5 -38.11 8.28 -40.85
CA ILE A 5 -37.51 7.63 -39.69
C ILE A 5 -37.78 6.14 -39.83
N LEU A 6 -36.79 5.28 -39.56
CA LEU A 6 -37.03 3.85 -39.34
C LEU A 6 -36.17 3.36 -38.17
N THR A 7 -36.83 3.27 -37.03
CA THR A 7 -36.49 2.46 -35.87
C THR A 7 -36.82 1.00 -36.14
N ALA A 8 -35.96 0.09 -35.70
CA ALA A 8 -36.34 -1.28 -35.38
C ALA A 8 -35.48 -1.80 -34.23
N LEU A 9 -36.12 -1.97 -33.07
CA LEU A 9 -35.71 -2.87 -32.00
C LEU A 9 -35.64 -4.31 -32.53
N TYR A 10 -34.78 -5.18 -31.98
CA TYR A 10 -35.25 -6.36 -31.24
C TYR A 10 -34.12 -7.20 -30.61
N HIS A 11 -34.41 -7.61 -29.37
CA HIS A 11 -34.04 -8.81 -28.63
C HIS A 11 -32.60 -9.07 -28.14
N LEU A 12 -32.41 -8.68 -26.88
CA LEU A 12 -31.55 -9.33 -25.89
C LEU A 12 -31.96 -10.80 -25.68
N VAL A 13 -30.97 -11.69 -25.77
CA VAL A 13 -30.99 -13.03 -25.16
C VAL A 13 -29.92 -13.03 -24.05
N PRO A 14 -30.25 -13.40 -22.81
CA PRO A 14 -29.27 -13.49 -21.74
C PRO A 14 -28.53 -14.83 -21.86
N ILE A 15 -27.22 -14.80 -22.05
CA ILE A 15 -26.38 -15.99 -21.89
C ILE A 15 -25.94 -16.03 -20.43
N SER A 16 -26.31 -17.13 -19.77
CA SER A 16 -26.06 -17.43 -18.37
C SER A 16 -24.58 -17.34 -17.98
N GLU A 17 -24.30 -16.55 -16.95
CA GLU A 17 -23.04 -16.56 -16.20
C GLU A 17 -22.82 -17.93 -15.54
N SER A 18 -21.93 -18.73 -16.11
CA SER A 18 -21.26 -19.80 -15.35
C SER A 18 -20.20 -19.13 -14.46
N GLN A 19 -20.48 -19.13 -13.16
CA GLN A 19 -19.70 -18.50 -12.10
C GLN A 19 -18.23 -18.98 -12.07
N VAL A 20 -17.32 -18.07 -12.42
CA VAL A 20 -15.94 -18.09 -11.91
C VAL A 20 -15.90 -17.04 -10.80
N PRO A 21 -15.44 -17.35 -9.58
CA PRO A 21 -15.49 -16.39 -8.48
C PRO A 21 -14.55 -15.21 -8.78
N THR A 22 -15.13 -14.08 -9.16
CA THR A 22 -14.43 -12.81 -9.27
C THR A 22 -14.07 -12.31 -7.88
N LEU A 23 -12.77 -12.09 -7.64
CA LEU A 23 -12.19 -11.38 -6.49
C LEU A 23 -12.51 -9.87 -6.55
N SER A 24 -13.78 -9.52 -6.75
CA SER A 24 -14.29 -8.16 -6.95
C SER A 24 -14.77 -7.47 -5.67
N GLY A 25 -14.59 -8.09 -4.49
CA GLY A 25 -15.09 -7.56 -3.22
C GLY A 25 -14.29 -6.43 -2.58
N LEU A 26 -13.02 -6.20 -2.95
CA LEU A 26 -12.15 -5.25 -2.23
C LEU A 26 -12.05 -3.85 -2.87
N GLY A 27 -12.43 -3.70 -4.15
CA GLY A 27 -12.25 -2.45 -4.90
C GLY A 27 -13.53 -1.66 -5.18
N ALA A 28 -14.71 -2.29 -5.09
CA ALA A 28 -15.98 -1.69 -5.52
C ALA A 28 -16.69 -0.85 -4.42
N GLU A 29 -16.29 -1.00 -3.16
CA GLU A 29 -16.94 -0.35 -2.02
C GLU A 29 -16.29 0.97 -1.60
N TYR A 30 -15.21 1.40 -2.24
CA TYR A 30 -14.45 2.57 -1.77
C TYR A 30 -15.05 3.92 -2.18
N ASN A 31 -16.20 3.97 -2.87
CA ASN A 31 -16.78 5.26 -3.30
C ASN A 31 -18.26 5.28 -3.74
N LYS A 32 -19.03 4.20 -3.56
CA LYS A 32 -20.46 4.16 -4.00
C LYS A 32 -21.48 4.17 -2.87
N THR A 33 -21.06 3.96 -1.64
CA THR A 33 -21.94 3.99 -0.46
C THR A 33 -21.22 4.84 0.59
N GLY A 34 -21.92 5.71 1.31
CA GLY A 34 -21.38 6.49 2.43
C GLY A 34 -20.88 5.66 3.61
N LEU A 35 -20.61 4.36 3.43
CA LEU A 35 -20.28 3.37 4.45
C LEU A 35 -18.92 3.60 5.12
N VAL A 36 -17.93 4.16 4.40
CA VAL A 36 -16.56 4.34 4.95
C VAL A 36 -16.52 5.41 6.05
N GLU A 37 -17.37 6.44 5.99
CA GLU A 37 -17.44 7.44 7.06
C GLU A 37 -18.11 6.91 8.34
N GLU A 38 -18.95 5.86 8.25
CA GLU A 38 -19.68 5.34 9.40
C GLU A 38 -18.84 4.42 10.31
N THR A 39 -17.77 3.80 9.80
CA THR A 39 -16.96 2.82 10.55
C THR A 39 -15.54 3.28 10.89
N CYS A 40 -15.16 4.52 10.56
CA CYS A 40 -13.80 5.04 10.78
C CYS A 40 -13.70 6.00 11.97
N GLY A 41 -12.49 6.17 12.50
CA GLY A 41 -12.14 7.21 13.47
C GLY A 41 -12.79 7.04 14.84
N ILE A 42 -13.33 5.86 15.14
CA ILE A 42 -13.95 5.52 16.42
C ILE A 42 -12.84 5.12 17.41
N ASP A 43 -12.79 5.80 18.56
CA ASP A 43 -11.91 5.46 19.67
C ASP A 43 -12.66 4.58 20.70
N ASN A 44 -11.93 4.08 21.70
CA ASN A 44 -12.51 3.38 22.86
C ASN A 44 -12.78 4.32 24.04
N SER A 45 -12.65 5.64 23.84
CA SER A 45 -12.85 6.59 24.92
C SER A 45 -14.34 6.77 25.18
N GLY A 46 -14.74 6.68 26.45
CA GLY A 46 -16.08 7.09 26.88
C GLY A 46 -16.25 8.61 26.99
N LEU A 47 -15.18 9.39 26.77
CA LEU A 47 -15.15 10.84 26.99
C LEU A 47 -15.46 11.60 25.68
N GLU A 48 -16.29 12.64 25.81
CA GLU A 48 -16.57 13.55 24.68
C GLU A 48 -15.39 14.47 24.38
N GLU A 49 -14.73 14.98 25.42
CA GLU A 49 -13.54 15.83 25.31
C GLU A 49 -12.24 15.01 25.23
N VAL A 50 -11.27 15.54 24.48
CA VAL A 50 -9.94 14.94 24.36
C VAL A 50 -9.11 15.37 25.56
N GLN A 51 -8.61 14.41 26.34
CA GLN A 51 -7.66 14.68 27.41
C GLN A 51 -6.24 14.81 26.85
N GLU A 52 -5.54 15.87 27.24
CA GLU A 52 -4.12 16.10 26.92
C GLU A 52 -3.22 15.34 27.89
N GLY A 53 -2.01 15.00 27.44
CA GLY A 53 -1.02 14.23 28.21
C GLY A 53 -1.00 12.75 27.85
N SER A 54 -0.58 11.92 28.82
CA SER A 54 -0.39 10.49 28.62
C SER A 54 -1.72 9.73 28.60
N SER A 55 -1.88 8.84 27.63
CA SER A 55 -3.04 7.97 27.46
C SER A 55 -2.62 6.57 27.03
N PHE A 56 -3.52 5.59 27.15
CA PHE A 56 -3.28 4.22 26.71
C PHE A 56 -3.51 4.08 25.20
N ILE A 57 -2.60 3.41 24.49
CA ILE A 57 -2.72 3.10 23.05
C ILE A 57 -3.99 2.31 22.74
N GLU A 58 -4.47 1.49 23.68
CA GLU A 58 -5.73 0.73 23.61
C GLU A 58 -6.96 1.65 23.44
N THR A 59 -6.83 2.92 23.82
CA THR A 59 -7.87 3.93 23.59
C THR A 59 -8.05 4.22 22.09
N TYR A 60 -7.01 4.03 21.27
CA TYR A 60 -6.97 4.44 19.87
C TYR A 60 -6.70 3.23 18.94
N PRO A 61 -7.73 2.45 18.56
CA PRO A 61 -7.59 1.24 17.74
C PRO A 61 -6.89 1.42 16.39
N TRP A 62 -6.94 2.64 15.86
CA TRP A 62 -6.32 3.02 14.59
C TRP A 62 -4.84 3.39 14.73
N PHE A 63 -4.35 3.64 15.94
CA PHE A 63 -2.95 3.92 16.22
C PHE A 63 -2.23 2.60 16.51
N GLY A 64 -1.02 2.44 15.99
CA GLY A 64 -0.25 1.23 16.18
C GLY A 64 1.23 1.45 16.01
N VAL A 65 1.96 0.33 16.04
CA VAL A 65 3.41 0.30 15.91
C VAL A 65 3.81 -0.77 14.92
N ILE A 66 4.80 -0.44 14.09
CA ILE A 66 5.55 -1.43 13.33
C ILE A 66 6.79 -1.81 14.15
N VAL A 67 7.02 -3.10 14.30
CA VAL A 67 8.13 -3.65 15.07
C VAL A 67 9.05 -4.44 14.16
N PHE A 68 10.35 -4.22 14.34
CA PHE A 68 11.40 -4.96 13.65
C PHE A 68 12.45 -5.40 14.67
N PRO A 69 12.65 -6.72 14.88
CA PRO A 69 13.73 -7.20 15.73
C PRO A 69 15.07 -6.98 15.02
N LEU A 70 16.01 -6.27 15.62
CA LEU A 70 17.37 -6.00 15.10
C LEU A 70 18.39 -6.26 16.20
N GLU A 71 19.31 -7.21 15.98
CA GLU A 71 20.44 -7.49 16.89
C GLU A 71 20.05 -7.73 18.37
N GLY A 72 18.89 -8.35 18.60
CA GLY A 72 18.37 -8.62 19.95
C GLY A 72 17.56 -7.47 20.57
N LEU A 73 17.52 -6.30 19.92
CA LEU A 73 16.65 -5.18 20.26
C LEU A 73 15.40 -5.18 19.38
N ILE A 74 14.30 -4.62 19.88
CA ILE A 74 13.08 -4.40 19.09
C ILE A 74 13.06 -2.91 18.73
N THR A 75 13.24 -2.61 17.45
CA THR A 75 12.97 -1.27 16.92
C THR A 75 11.47 -1.14 16.69
N SER A 76 10.87 -0.05 17.14
CA SER A 76 9.45 0.24 16.89
C SER A 76 9.27 1.64 16.33
N SER A 77 8.39 1.77 15.34
CA SER A 77 7.99 3.06 14.80
C SER A 77 6.46 3.17 14.74
N PRO A 78 5.88 4.36 15.01
CA PRO A 78 4.42 4.51 14.95
C PRO A 78 3.87 4.34 13.53
N VAL A 79 2.66 3.77 13.43
CA VAL A 79 1.89 3.66 12.19
C VAL A 79 0.40 3.92 12.45
N VAL A 80 -0.34 4.27 11.40
CA VAL A 80 -1.79 4.51 11.44
C VAL A 80 -2.51 3.56 10.50
N LEU A 81 -3.54 2.89 11.02
CA LEU A 81 -4.46 2.07 10.24
C LEU A 81 -5.45 2.95 9.46
N ILE A 82 -5.48 2.78 8.14
CA ILE A 82 -6.38 3.53 7.25
C ILE A 82 -7.45 2.65 6.58
N THR A 83 -7.21 1.33 6.52
CA THR A 83 -8.21 0.34 6.11
C THR A 83 -7.99 -0.94 6.91
N LYS A 84 -8.83 -1.97 6.77
CA LYS A 84 -8.64 -3.27 7.44
C LYS A 84 -7.35 -4.03 7.07
N GLN A 85 -6.61 -3.58 6.05
CA GLN A 85 -5.39 -4.25 5.56
C GLN A 85 -4.24 -3.29 5.27
N LEU A 86 -4.43 -1.98 5.50
CA LEU A 86 -3.43 -0.98 5.13
C LEU A 86 -3.13 -0.07 6.30
N VAL A 87 -1.83 0.08 6.56
CA VAL A 87 -1.29 1.05 7.50
C VAL A 87 -0.35 2.00 6.76
N ILE A 88 -0.19 3.20 7.31
CA ILE A 88 0.73 4.21 6.81
C ILE A 88 1.64 4.70 7.92
N GLY A 89 2.86 5.06 7.57
CA GLY A 89 3.86 5.58 8.49
C GLY A 89 4.81 6.56 7.81
N ALA A 90 5.78 7.06 8.56
CA ALA A 90 6.86 7.86 8.00
C ALA A 90 7.81 6.98 7.18
N ALA A 91 8.14 7.39 5.95
CA ALA A 91 8.99 6.60 5.06
C ALA A 91 10.40 6.39 5.62
N ILE A 92 10.97 7.41 6.27
CA ILE A 92 12.34 7.39 6.81
C ILE A 92 12.56 6.30 7.87
N GLU A 93 11.54 6.04 8.69
CA GLU A 93 11.56 5.01 9.73
C GLU A 93 11.75 3.61 9.13
N ILE A 94 11.10 3.37 7.99
CA ILE A 94 11.12 2.05 7.33
C ILE A 94 12.31 1.93 6.37
N ALA A 95 12.75 3.03 5.76
CA ALA A 95 13.81 3.03 4.78
C ALA A 95 15.14 2.48 5.31
N ASN A 96 15.44 2.74 6.58
CA ASN A 96 16.71 2.35 7.21
C ASN A 96 16.73 0.89 7.68
N LEU A 97 15.59 0.19 7.67
CA LEU A 97 15.53 -1.21 8.10
C LEU A 97 16.12 -2.15 7.04
N PRO A 98 16.81 -3.25 7.43
CA PRO A 98 17.32 -4.24 6.49
C PRO A 98 16.22 -4.82 5.58
N LYS A 99 16.53 -5.01 4.29
CA LYS A 99 15.58 -5.50 3.27
C LYS A 99 15.83 -6.94 2.81
N VAL A 100 16.67 -7.68 3.56
CA VAL A 100 17.00 -9.09 3.28
C VAL A 100 15.89 -10.04 3.74
N ASP A 101 15.14 -9.66 4.77
CA ASP A 101 14.08 -10.45 5.40
C ASP A 101 13.01 -9.56 6.05
N PHE A 102 12.81 -8.37 5.49
CA PHE A 102 11.94 -7.33 6.03
C PHE A 102 10.52 -7.84 6.23
N ARG A 103 9.87 -8.38 5.20
CA ARG A 103 8.47 -8.83 5.29
C ARG A 103 8.28 -9.96 6.31
N ALA A 104 9.27 -10.85 6.42
CA ALA A 104 9.23 -11.99 7.34
C ALA A 104 9.34 -11.56 8.82
N ARG A 105 10.27 -10.65 9.12
CA ARG A 105 10.57 -10.21 10.51
C ARG A 105 9.70 -9.08 11.00
N THR A 106 9.26 -8.21 10.10
CA THR A 106 8.46 -7.05 10.46
C THR A 106 7.05 -7.49 10.85
N LYS A 107 6.53 -6.93 11.94
CA LYS A 107 5.15 -7.09 12.35
C LYS A 107 4.52 -5.75 12.64
N VAL A 108 3.21 -5.66 12.42
CA VAL A 108 2.40 -4.51 12.76
C VAL A 108 1.48 -4.88 13.91
N ILE A 109 1.40 -4.03 14.92
CA ILE A 109 0.56 -4.20 16.11
C ILE A 109 -0.34 -2.97 16.23
N LEU A 110 -1.64 -3.18 16.43
CA LEU A 110 -2.67 -2.13 16.30
C LEU A 110 -3.53 -2.05 17.55
N GLY A 111 -3.71 -0.85 18.11
CA GLY A 111 -4.60 -0.60 19.24
C GLY A 111 -4.19 -1.30 20.54
N THR A 112 -2.90 -1.59 20.71
CA THR A 112 -2.33 -2.26 21.89
C THR A 112 -0.81 -2.08 21.87
N ASN A 113 -0.17 -2.28 23.02
CA ASN A 113 1.29 -2.31 23.11
C ASN A 113 1.96 -3.46 22.33
N CYS A 114 3.30 -3.49 22.36
CA CYS A 114 4.14 -4.48 21.66
C CYS A 114 3.94 -5.97 22.04
N LYS A 115 3.13 -6.28 23.06
CA LYS A 115 2.72 -7.64 23.42
C LYS A 115 1.44 -8.10 22.73
N GLY A 116 0.76 -7.19 22.05
CA GLY A 116 -0.48 -7.46 21.36
C GLY A 116 -0.34 -8.34 20.11
N ARG A 117 -1.45 -8.48 19.40
CA ARG A 117 -1.52 -9.32 18.20
C ARG A 117 -0.63 -8.75 17.09
N ARG A 118 0.16 -9.63 16.47
CA ARG A 118 1.11 -9.30 15.41
C ARG A 118 0.52 -9.63 14.05
N HIS A 119 0.38 -8.61 13.20
CA HIS A 119 -0.01 -8.74 11.81
C HIS A 119 1.25 -8.81 10.93
N SER A 120 1.31 -9.80 10.05
CA SER A 120 2.43 -9.94 9.10
C SER A 120 2.38 -8.87 8.03
N VAL A 121 3.54 -8.33 7.65
CA VAL A 121 3.68 -7.43 6.52
C VAL A 121 3.70 -8.25 5.23
N VAL A 122 2.83 -7.90 4.30
CA VAL A 122 2.73 -8.53 2.97
C VAL A 122 3.55 -7.74 1.95
N GLU A 123 3.33 -6.43 1.89
CA GLU A 123 3.94 -5.55 0.91
C GLU A 123 4.04 -4.12 1.45
N TYR A 124 4.91 -3.29 0.88
CA TYR A 124 4.99 -1.88 1.20
C TYR A 124 5.32 -1.05 -0.05
N SER A 125 5.10 0.26 -0.01
CA SER A 125 5.60 1.18 -1.02
C SER A 125 5.83 2.55 -0.43
N TYR A 126 6.98 3.13 -0.75
CA TYR A 126 7.21 4.54 -0.51
C TYR A 126 6.42 5.38 -1.50
N HIS A 127 5.99 6.56 -1.05
CA HIS A 127 5.50 7.58 -1.96
C HIS A 127 6.65 8.07 -2.87
N PRO A 128 6.40 8.42 -4.15
CA PRO A 128 7.45 8.87 -5.08
C PRO A 128 8.24 10.12 -4.67
N ASP A 129 7.70 10.93 -3.75
CA ASP A 129 8.42 12.06 -3.16
C ASP A 129 9.52 11.61 -2.18
N PHE A 130 9.47 10.35 -1.71
CA PHE A 130 10.58 9.74 -0.99
C PHE A 130 11.72 9.48 -1.96
N GLN A 131 12.72 10.35 -1.91
CA GLN A 131 13.92 10.29 -2.74
C GLN A 131 15.13 10.46 -1.84
N LYS A 132 16.32 10.14 -2.34
CA LYS A 132 17.59 10.36 -1.61
C LYS A 132 17.75 11.80 -1.08
N ASN A 133 17.03 12.76 -1.67
CA ASN A 133 17.11 14.18 -1.31
C ASN A 133 15.97 14.67 -0.41
N THR A 134 14.85 13.93 -0.28
CA THR A 134 13.73 14.32 0.60
C THR A 134 13.30 13.11 1.43
N TYR A 135 13.61 13.18 2.73
CA TYR A 135 13.33 12.10 3.67
C TYR A 135 11.91 12.19 4.25
N SER A 136 11.26 13.34 4.08
CA SER A 136 9.93 13.62 4.62
C SER A 136 8.84 13.18 3.65
N SER A 137 8.55 11.89 3.67
CA SER A 137 7.48 11.29 2.89
C SER A 137 6.78 10.18 3.67
N LEU A 138 5.77 9.57 3.07
CA LEU A 138 5.01 8.47 3.68
C LEU A 138 5.32 7.12 3.02
N VAL A 139 5.10 6.06 3.78
CA VAL A 139 5.12 4.67 3.32
C VAL A 139 3.74 4.07 3.53
N LEU A 140 3.25 3.34 2.53
CA LEU A 140 2.06 2.51 2.60
C LEU A 140 2.46 1.07 2.82
N ILE A 141 1.85 0.39 3.77
CA ILE A 141 2.19 -0.98 4.14
C ILE A 141 0.90 -1.80 4.17
N GLN A 142 0.93 -2.92 3.45
CA GLN A 142 -0.11 -3.93 3.49
C GLN A 142 0.20 -4.97 4.56
N ILE A 143 -0.81 -5.25 5.38
CA ILE A 143 -0.79 -6.33 6.36
C ILE A 143 -1.69 -7.47 5.91
N GLU A 144 -1.39 -8.66 6.42
CA GLU A 144 -2.18 -9.85 6.15
C GLU A 144 -3.62 -9.69 6.71
N PRO A 145 -4.66 -9.99 5.91
CA PRO A 145 -6.04 -9.90 6.38
C PRO A 145 -6.28 -10.85 7.54
N ASN A 146 -6.97 -10.36 8.55
CA ASN A 146 -7.43 -11.18 9.65
C ASN A 146 -8.92 -10.95 9.86
N PHE A 147 -9.71 -12.00 9.63
CA PHE A 147 -11.17 -11.93 9.75
C PHE A 147 -11.68 -12.14 11.17
N GLU A 148 -10.82 -12.57 12.10
CA GLU A 148 -11.19 -12.80 13.51
C GLU A 148 -11.15 -11.51 14.33
N VAL A 149 -10.51 -10.46 13.83
CA VAL A 149 -10.27 -9.21 14.57
C VAL A 149 -10.97 -8.05 13.89
N GLU A 150 -11.78 -7.33 14.66
CA GLU A 150 -12.37 -6.10 14.20
C GLU A 150 -11.34 -4.96 14.23
N LEU A 151 -10.73 -4.71 13.08
CA LEU A 151 -9.83 -3.58 12.87
C LEU A 151 -10.61 -2.30 12.56
N ARG A 152 -10.40 -1.24 13.36
CA ARG A 152 -11.06 0.06 13.23
C ARG A 152 -10.08 1.13 12.72
N PRO A 153 -10.15 1.52 11.42
CA PRO A 153 -9.23 2.49 10.84
C PRO A 153 -9.55 3.93 11.23
N ILE A 154 -8.59 4.85 11.07
CA ILE A 154 -8.83 6.29 11.17
C ILE A 154 -9.61 6.78 9.94
N CYS A 155 -10.34 7.89 10.08
CA CYS A 155 -11.01 8.48 8.94
C CYS A 155 -10.05 9.24 8.00
N PRO A 156 -10.42 9.35 6.71
CA PRO A 156 -9.73 10.19 5.75
C PRO A 156 -9.73 11.67 6.18
N PRO A 157 -8.82 12.49 5.60
CA PRO A 157 -8.70 13.90 5.93
C PRO A 157 -10.03 14.63 5.67
N PRO A 158 -10.38 15.64 6.47
CA PRO A 158 -11.58 16.42 6.24
C PRO A 158 -11.50 17.19 4.92
N SER A 159 -12.63 17.36 4.24
CA SER A 159 -12.73 18.14 2.99
C SER A 159 -12.51 19.64 3.20
N MET A 160 -12.83 20.16 4.39
CA MET A 160 -12.56 21.53 4.81
C MET A 160 -12.10 21.56 6.27
N ILE A 161 -11.07 22.34 6.54
CA ILE A 161 -10.47 22.56 7.88
C ILE A 161 -10.94 23.94 8.35
N ASN A 162 -12.13 24.01 8.95
CA ASN A 162 -12.65 25.26 9.53
C ASN A 162 -12.37 25.30 11.04
N LYS A 163 -11.25 25.95 11.43
CA LYS A 163 -10.80 26.10 12.82
C LYS A 163 -10.88 24.81 13.68
N PRO A 164 -10.38 23.65 13.23
CA PRO A 164 -10.40 22.46 14.06
C PRO A 164 -9.39 22.57 15.22
N ASP A 165 -9.75 21.99 16.36
CA ASP A 165 -8.77 21.59 17.35
C ASP A 165 -7.88 20.49 16.75
N PHE A 166 -6.59 20.75 16.73
CA PHE A 166 -5.58 19.79 16.30
C PHE A 166 -4.96 19.11 17.51
N TYR A 167 -4.61 17.84 17.34
CA TYR A 167 -3.90 17.07 18.34
C TYR A 167 -2.72 16.35 17.70
N ALA A 168 -1.57 16.38 18.36
CA ALA A 168 -0.41 15.60 17.97
C ALA A 168 -0.33 14.36 18.87
N PHE A 169 -0.30 13.18 18.24
CA PHE A 169 -0.18 11.89 18.91
C PHE A 169 1.25 11.38 18.72
N SER A 170 1.96 11.17 19.83
CA SER A 170 3.29 10.57 19.83
C SER A 170 3.24 9.26 20.63
N LEU A 171 3.95 8.23 20.15
CA LEU A 171 4.24 7.08 20.99
C LEU A 171 5.26 7.51 22.06
N ALA A 172 5.11 7.02 23.29
CA ALA A 172 6.17 7.12 24.30
C ALA A 172 7.42 6.32 23.86
N GLU A 173 8.58 6.61 24.44
CA GLU A 173 9.88 6.05 23.99
C GLU A 173 9.91 4.52 23.91
N ASP A 174 9.12 3.82 24.72
CA ASP A 174 9.02 2.35 24.70
C ASP A 174 7.60 1.90 24.36
N CYS A 175 7.46 1.17 23.26
CA CYS A 175 6.20 0.58 22.82
C CYS A 175 5.63 -0.47 23.80
N MET A 176 6.42 -0.93 24.78
CA MET A 176 5.98 -1.83 25.84
C MET A 176 5.17 -1.12 26.92
N LEU A 177 5.33 0.20 27.08
CA LEU A 177 4.63 0.98 28.10
C LEU A 177 3.17 1.28 27.72
N SER A 178 2.75 0.98 26.49
CA SER A 178 1.38 1.25 25.98
C SER A 178 0.99 2.73 26.02
N ALA A 179 1.95 3.65 26.18
CA ALA A 179 1.69 5.06 26.40
C ALA A 179 1.73 5.86 25.09
N VAL A 180 0.72 6.72 24.93
CA VAL A 180 0.59 7.69 23.84
C VAL A 180 0.48 9.08 24.45
N GLU A 181 1.38 9.97 24.06
CA GLU A 181 1.38 11.38 24.48
C GLU A 181 0.56 12.21 23.51
N ILE A 182 -0.40 12.98 24.06
CA ILE A 182 -1.37 13.77 23.31
C ILE A 182 -1.15 15.25 23.61
N TYR A 183 -0.81 16.02 22.58
CA TYR A 183 -0.61 17.47 22.69
C TYR A 183 -1.72 18.21 21.95
N LYS A 184 -2.37 19.18 22.61
CA LYS A 184 -3.25 20.11 21.91
C LYS A 184 -2.43 21.10 21.09
N MET A 185 -2.72 21.17 19.80
CA MET A 185 -1.97 21.93 18.83
C MET A 185 -2.78 23.12 18.30
N SER A 186 -2.09 24.21 18.01
CA SER A 186 -2.63 25.37 17.30
C SER A 186 -2.02 25.47 15.91
N TYR A 187 -2.86 25.78 14.92
CA TYR A 187 -2.40 26.01 13.55
C TYR A 187 -1.40 27.18 13.50
N VAL A 188 -0.35 27.02 12.71
CA VAL A 188 0.61 28.09 12.42
C VAL A 188 0.59 28.38 10.93
N ASP A 189 0.47 29.66 10.57
CA ASP A 189 0.46 30.05 9.16
C ASP A 189 1.74 29.61 8.45
N THR A 190 1.61 29.21 7.18
CA THR A 190 2.73 28.68 6.39
C THR A 190 3.86 29.71 6.24
N LYS A 191 3.55 31.01 6.13
CA LYS A 191 4.58 32.07 6.01
C LYS A 191 5.31 32.25 7.33
N GLU A 192 4.58 32.26 8.44
CA GLU A 192 5.14 32.36 9.80
C GLU A 192 6.07 31.17 10.07
N CYS A 193 5.61 29.95 9.78
CA CYS A 193 6.38 28.73 9.93
C CYS A 193 7.69 28.77 9.13
N LYS A 194 7.62 29.12 7.84
CA LYS A 194 8.82 29.26 6.99
C LYS A 194 9.78 30.34 7.50
N SER A 195 9.25 31.47 7.98
CA SER A 195 10.04 32.55 8.56
C SER A 195 10.78 32.11 9.82
N TYR A 196 10.11 31.34 10.70
CA TYR A 196 10.73 30.77 11.90
C TYR A 196 11.93 29.89 11.54
N TYR A 197 11.75 28.87 10.67
CA TYR A 197 12.83 27.94 10.31
C TYR A 197 14.00 28.60 9.58
N ARG A 198 13.75 29.67 8.82
CA ARG A 198 14.82 30.47 8.20
C ARG A 198 15.63 31.24 9.25
N ARG A 199 14.94 31.89 10.20
CA ARG A 199 15.60 32.68 11.25
C ARG A 199 16.41 31.84 12.22
N THR A 200 15.97 30.62 12.53
CA THR A 200 16.66 29.71 13.46
C THR A 200 17.75 28.86 12.80
N GLY A 201 17.99 29.02 11.49
CA GLY A 201 19.00 28.22 10.77
C GLY A 201 18.60 26.76 10.54
N LEU A 202 17.37 26.35 10.87
CA LEU A 202 16.88 24.98 10.75
C LEU A 202 16.25 24.67 9.37
N ASN A 203 16.44 25.54 8.38
CA ASN A 203 15.83 25.43 7.05
C ASN A 203 16.58 24.44 6.13
N VAL A 204 16.70 23.18 6.55
CA VAL A 204 17.33 22.12 5.78
C VAL A 204 16.37 21.60 4.71
N LYS A 205 16.74 21.73 3.43
CA LYS A 205 15.87 21.39 2.29
C LYS A 205 15.42 19.92 2.28
N SER A 206 16.28 19.00 2.71
CA SER A 206 16.02 17.55 2.61
C SER A 206 14.98 17.02 3.61
N ILE A 207 14.62 17.83 4.60
CA ILE A 207 13.61 17.50 5.61
C ILE A 207 12.36 18.39 5.47
N TRP A 208 12.23 19.12 4.36
CA TRP A 208 11.01 19.85 4.06
C TRP A 208 10.08 18.96 3.24
N PRO A 209 8.88 18.62 3.73
CA PRO A 209 7.87 17.99 2.90
C PRO A 209 7.50 18.89 1.73
N LYS A 210 7.17 18.26 0.61
CA LYS A 210 6.61 18.95 -0.56
C LYS A 210 5.33 19.71 -0.23
N TYR A 211 4.46 19.09 0.57
CA TYR A 211 3.25 19.68 1.13
C TYR A 211 3.32 19.64 2.65
N THR A 212 3.29 20.82 3.29
CA THR A 212 3.53 20.97 4.72
C THR A 212 2.35 21.69 5.39
N VAL A 213 1.92 21.17 6.53
CA VAL A 213 1.07 21.85 7.51
C VAL A 213 1.93 22.15 8.73
N CYS A 214 1.80 23.33 9.32
CA CYS A 214 2.51 23.69 10.53
C CYS A 214 1.56 23.84 11.72
N ALA A 215 1.99 23.36 12.87
CA ALA A 215 1.25 23.50 14.12
C ALA A 215 2.24 23.62 15.29
N LYS A 216 1.82 24.25 16.38
CA LYS A 216 2.61 24.37 17.62
C LYS A 216 1.77 23.90 18.80
N ALA A 217 2.38 23.22 19.77
CA ALA A 217 1.67 22.83 20.98
C ALA A 217 1.24 24.08 21.76
N GLN A 218 0.02 24.08 22.28
CA GLN A 218 -0.49 25.17 23.11
C GLN A 218 0.19 25.17 24.48
N ARG A 219 0.49 23.96 24.98
CA ARG A 219 1.20 23.69 26.22
C ARG A 219 2.21 22.58 25.93
N GLY A 220 3.42 22.71 26.47
CA GLY A 220 4.46 21.71 26.27
C GLY A 220 5.75 22.10 26.98
N GLY A 221 6.38 21.12 27.62
CA GLY A 221 7.73 21.22 28.15
C GLY A 221 8.79 20.91 27.09
N GLU A 222 9.93 20.40 27.52
CA GLU A 222 10.97 19.91 26.63
C GLU A 222 10.51 18.61 25.95
N CYS A 223 10.34 18.66 24.63
CA CYS A 223 10.07 17.48 23.79
C CYS A 223 10.78 17.67 22.45
N LEU A 224 11.06 16.59 21.73
CA LEU A 224 11.57 16.64 20.35
C LEU A 224 10.55 16.00 19.42
N TRP A 225 10.14 16.73 18.37
CA TRP A 225 9.29 16.14 17.33
C TRP A 225 10.10 15.14 16.52
N GLN A 226 9.71 13.86 16.59
CA GLN A 226 10.29 12.77 15.82
C GLN A 226 9.42 12.44 14.60
N SER A 227 9.98 11.71 13.64
CA SER A 227 9.18 11.02 12.64
C SER A 227 8.29 9.98 13.33
N GLY A 228 7.01 9.94 12.97
CA GLY A 228 6.03 9.04 13.61
C GLY A 228 5.04 9.71 14.56
N VAL A 229 5.12 11.03 14.75
CA VAL A 229 4.02 11.79 15.37
C VAL A 229 2.89 11.97 14.36
N PHE A 230 1.63 11.80 14.75
CA PHE A 230 0.49 12.03 13.86
C PHE A 230 -0.30 13.27 14.27
N LEU A 231 -0.51 14.17 13.32
CA LEU A 231 -1.42 15.29 13.48
C LEU A 231 -2.82 14.81 13.10
N VAL A 232 -3.75 14.92 14.03
CA VAL A 232 -5.14 14.46 13.88
C VAL A 232 -6.11 15.54 14.35
N THR A 233 -7.37 15.39 13.99
CA THR A 233 -8.47 16.19 14.55
C THR A 233 -9.66 15.30 14.87
N LYS A 234 -10.44 15.67 15.89
CA LYS A 234 -11.69 14.99 16.24
C LYS A 234 -12.87 15.84 15.78
N HIS A 235 -13.61 15.36 14.79
CA HIS A 235 -14.78 16.05 14.24
C HIS A 235 -15.99 15.12 14.26
N LYS A 236 -17.12 15.57 14.82
CA LYS A 236 -18.35 14.76 14.99
C LYS A 236 -18.05 13.39 15.64
N LYS A 237 -17.29 13.40 16.75
CA LYS A 237 -16.84 12.21 17.50
C LYS A 237 -15.95 11.23 16.71
N ARG A 238 -15.39 11.63 15.56
CA ARG A 238 -14.49 10.79 14.75
C ARG A 238 -13.12 11.42 14.56
N TRP A 239 -12.09 10.61 14.76
CA TRP A 239 -10.70 10.97 14.45
C TRP A 239 -10.44 10.96 12.95
N LYS A 240 -9.92 12.08 12.45
CA LYS A 240 -9.48 12.25 11.05
C LYS A 240 -7.99 12.54 11.01
N LEU A 241 -7.28 11.89 10.09
CA LEU A 241 -5.85 12.09 9.91
C LEU A 241 -5.55 13.38 9.14
N ILE A 242 -4.66 14.22 9.65
CA ILE A 242 -4.24 15.48 9.01
C ILE A 242 -2.82 15.39 8.48
N GLY A 243 -1.88 14.78 9.22
CA GLY A 243 -0.50 14.76 8.77
C GLY A 243 0.47 13.95 9.62
N PHE A 244 1.72 13.91 9.16
CA PHE A 244 2.81 13.13 9.74
C PHE A 244 3.93 14.07 10.19
N GLY A 245 4.35 13.93 11.44
CA GLY A 245 5.42 14.70 12.05
C GLY A 245 6.71 14.51 11.29
N VAL A 246 7.42 15.61 11.15
CA VAL A 246 8.76 15.67 10.59
C VAL A 246 9.68 16.16 11.69
N TYR A 247 10.92 15.68 11.69
CA TYR A 247 11.94 16.16 12.61
C TYR A 247 11.96 17.69 12.70
N GLY A 248 11.89 18.20 13.93
CA GLY A 248 11.67 19.61 14.19
C GLY A 248 12.17 20.05 15.56
N PRO A 249 12.11 21.37 15.83
CA PRO A 249 12.42 21.95 17.13
C PRO A 249 11.39 21.49 18.18
N GLY A 250 11.54 21.89 19.44
CA GLY A 250 10.68 21.35 20.51
C GLY A 250 9.19 21.71 20.44
N CYS A 251 8.39 21.10 21.32
CA CYS A 251 6.91 21.13 21.34
C CYS A 251 6.29 22.53 21.19
N SER A 252 6.87 23.53 21.87
CA SER A 252 6.36 24.91 21.88
C SER A 252 6.78 25.75 20.66
N SER A 253 7.60 25.20 19.77
CA SER A 253 7.98 25.82 18.51
C SER A 253 7.13 25.32 17.34
N PRO A 254 7.01 26.09 16.24
CA PRO A 254 6.33 25.63 15.04
C PRO A 254 6.91 24.31 14.54
N ALA A 255 6.10 23.25 14.60
CA ALA A 255 6.42 21.92 14.10
C ALA A 255 5.90 21.75 12.68
N ARG A 256 6.62 20.95 11.89
CA ARG A 256 6.22 20.63 10.50
C ARG A 256 5.58 19.26 10.45
N PHE A 257 4.48 19.19 9.74
CA PHE A 257 3.81 17.95 9.41
C PHE A 257 3.68 17.83 7.89
N LEU A 258 3.93 16.65 7.35
CA LEU A 258 3.55 16.31 5.98
C LEU A 258 2.01 16.28 5.90
N ASP A 259 1.45 17.06 4.97
CA ASP A 259 0.00 17.22 4.80
C ASP A 259 -0.63 15.99 4.15
N TYR A 260 -1.27 15.13 4.94
CA TYR A 260 -1.89 13.89 4.45
C TYR A 260 -3.01 14.15 3.42
N GLY A 261 -3.70 15.29 3.49
CA GLY A 261 -4.72 15.69 2.54
C GLY A 261 -4.23 15.61 1.10
N MET A 262 -2.99 16.06 0.87
CA MET A 262 -2.37 16.11 -0.45
C MET A 262 -1.91 14.72 -0.95
N TYR A 263 -1.66 13.76 -0.07
CA TYR A 263 -1.22 12.41 -0.44
C TYR A 263 -2.35 11.37 -0.44
N HIS A 264 -3.53 11.71 0.09
CA HIS A 264 -4.67 10.81 0.17
C HIS A 264 -5.07 10.25 -1.21
N GLN A 265 -4.97 11.05 -2.28
CA GLN A 265 -5.27 10.60 -3.64
C GLN A 265 -4.30 9.52 -4.14
N TRP A 266 -3.02 9.58 -3.77
CA TRP A 266 -2.04 8.55 -4.12
C TRP A 266 -2.40 7.21 -3.47
N ILE A 267 -2.87 7.22 -2.21
CA ILE A 267 -3.31 6.01 -1.51
C ILE A 267 -4.53 5.40 -2.20
N ARG A 268 -5.55 6.21 -2.51
CA ARG A 268 -6.74 5.76 -3.25
C ARG A 268 -6.37 5.11 -4.58
N THR A 269 -5.40 5.70 -5.28
CA THR A 269 -4.91 5.18 -6.56
C THR A 269 -4.21 3.84 -6.40
N ASN A 270 -3.44 3.63 -5.32
CA ASN A 270 -2.82 2.32 -5.03
C ASN A 270 -3.90 1.25 -4.79
N ILE A 271 -4.92 1.57 -3.97
CA ILE A 271 -6.03 0.65 -3.69
C ILE A 271 -6.81 0.29 -4.95
N GLN A 272 -6.96 1.20 -5.92
CA GLN A 272 -7.68 0.93 -7.17
C GLN A 272 -6.89 0.09 -8.19
N ARG A 273 -5.59 -0.14 -7.96
CA ARG A 273 -4.68 -0.78 -8.93
C ARG A 273 -4.21 -2.19 -8.53
N ILE A 274 -4.92 -2.84 -7.61
CA ILE A 274 -4.65 -4.23 -7.19
C ILE A 274 -4.50 -5.15 -8.42
N GLY A 275 -3.47 -6.01 -8.40
CA GLY A 275 -3.20 -7.01 -9.43
C GLY A 275 -2.65 -6.46 -10.77
N ARG A 276 -2.53 -5.14 -10.92
CA ARG A 276 -1.88 -4.55 -12.11
C ARG A 276 -0.35 -4.59 -11.94
N PRO A 277 0.42 -4.95 -12.98
CA PRO A 277 1.86 -4.87 -12.93
C PRO A 277 2.34 -3.47 -12.52
N ALA A 278 3.24 -3.40 -11.56
CA ALA A 278 3.91 -2.19 -11.17
C ALA A 278 5.22 -2.09 -11.96
N ILE A 279 5.41 -1.01 -12.72
CA ILE A 279 6.60 -0.77 -13.54
C ILE A 279 7.34 0.43 -12.97
N THR A 280 8.62 0.27 -12.68
CA THR A 280 9.53 1.32 -12.21
C THR A 280 10.66 1.48 -13.20
N ARG A 281 10.80 2.66 -13.79
CA ARG A 281 11.99 3.03 -14.57
C ARG A 281 13.03 3.65 -13.64
N LEU A 282 14.13 2.95 -13.40
CA LEU A 282 15.22 3.44 -12.55
C LEU A 282 16.22 4.27 -13.35
N ALA A 283 16.44 3.89 -14.61
CA ALA A 283 17.26 4.61 -15.59
C ALA A 283 16.75 4.31 -17.01
N GLY A 284 17.36 4.93 -18.03
CA GLY A 284 17.06 4.62 -19.44
C GLY A 284 17.27 3.13 -19.75
N ASN A 285 18.32 2.55 -19.16
CA ASN A 285 18.77 1.18 -19.36
C ASN A 285 18.34 0.19 -18.25
N HIS A 286 17.50 0.61 -17.30
CA HIS A 286 17.15 -0.20 -16.14
C HIS A 286 15.67 -0.03 -15.76
N ILE A 287 14.91 -1.11 -15.95
CA ILE A 287 13.49 -1.18 -15.58
C ILE A 287 13.25 -2.36 -14.65
N VAL A 288 12.46 -2.11 -13.61
CA VAL A 288 11.97 -3.13 -12.69
C VAL A 288 10.46 -3.26 -12.84
N MET A 289 9.98 -4.48 -13.03
CA MET A 289 8.56 -4.80 -13.09
C MET A 289 8.20 -5.79 -11.97
N ARG A 290 6.99 -5.65 -11.41
CA ARG A 290 6.44 -6.57 -10.41
C ARG A 290 5.01 -6.91 -10.76
N ARG A 291 4.57 -8.12 -10.43
CA ARG A 291 3.16 -8.50 -10.48
C ARG A 291 2.86 -9.46 -9.33
N ARG A 292 2.31 -8.88 -8.26
CA ARG A 292 1.78 -9.60 -7.11
C ARG A 292 0.27 -9.37 -7.00
N LEU A 293 -0.41 -10.24 -6.27
CA LEU A 293 -1.84 -10.09 -5.94
C LEU A 293 -2.08 -9.15 -4.75
N THR A 294 -1.07 -8.35 -4.40
CA THR A 294 -1.10 -7.40 -3.30
C THR A 294 -1.87 -6.13 -3.68
N SER A 295 -2.42 -5.45 -2.68
CA SER A 295 -3.16 -4.19 -2.87
C SER A 295 -2.26 -2.97 -2.96
N VAL A 296 -0.96 -3.15 -2.71
CA VAL A 296 0.06 -2.08 -2.73
C VAL A 296 0.96 -2.28 -3.94
N GLN A 297 1.07 -1.23 -4.78
CA GLN A 297 2.01 -1.24 -5.89
C GLN A 297 3.39 -0.83 -5.40
N ARG A 298 4.35 -1.77 -5.40
CA ARG A 298 5.75 -1.51 -5.02
C ARG A 298 6.53 -0.87 -6.17
N PHE A 299 7.03 0.34 -5.96
CA PHE A 299 7.92 1.05 -6.90
C PHE A 299 9.36 1.15 -6.38
N GLY A 300 10.35 1.00 -7.26
CA GLY A 300 11.77 1.08 -6.90
C GLY A 300 12.57 -0.16 -7.31
N PRO A 301 13.85 -0.23 -6.90
CA PRO A 301 14.71 -1.40 -7.13
C PRO A 301 14.18 -2.63 -6.41
N CYS A 302 14.62 -3.83 -6.83
CA CYS A 302 14.32 -5.06 -6.11
C CYS A 302 14.89 -5.00 -4.69
N ASP A 303 14.09 -5.40 -3.71
CA ASP A 303 14.63 -5.67 -2.39
C ASP A 303 15.43 -6.99 -2.45
N PRO A 304 16.51 -7.16 -1.65
CA PRO A 304 17.27 -8.42 -1.62
C PRO A 304 16.40 -9.65 -1.29
N GLU A 305 15.31 -9.47 -0.53
CA GLU A 305 14.37 -10.56 -0.29
C GLU A 305 13.54 -10.98 -1.51
N GLU A 306 13.35 -10.09 -2.49
CA GLU A 306 12.59 -10.37 -3.71
C GLU A 306 13.38 -11.19 -4.73
N THR A 307 14.71 -11.22 -4.61
CA THR A 307 15.63 -11.88 -5.56
C THR A 307 16.10 -13.26 -5.07
N LYS A 308 15.46 -13.83 -4.05
CA LYS A 308 15.87 -15.12 -3.44
C LYS A 308 15.56 -16.34 -4.30
N VAL A 309 14.50 -16.27 -5.10
CA VAL A 309 14.03 -17.40 -5.93
C VAL A 309 14.00 -16.94 -7.38
N GLU A 310 14.92 -17.47 -8.17
CA GLU A 310 14.97 -17.24 -9.61
C GLU A 310 13.99 -18.20 -10.32
N ILE A 311 13.13 -17.63 -11.16
CA ILE A 311 12.25 -18.39 -12.07
C ILE A 311 12.97 -18.59 -13.41
N TYR A 312 13.56 -17.50 -13.92
CA TYR A 312 14.15 -17.45 -15.25
C TYR A 312 15.15 -16.31 -15.32
N THR A 313 16.29 -16.55 -15.96
CA THR A 313 17.25 -15.50 -16.31
C THR A 313 17.66 -15.69 -17.77
N ASP A 314 17.67 -14.59 -18.51
CA ASP A 314 18.25 -14.52 -19.85
C ASP A 314 19.39 -13.51 -19.91
N HIS A 315 20.36 -13.83 -20.75
CA HIS A 315 21.52 -13.01 -21.02
C HIS A 315 21.87 -13.08 -22.49
N SER A 316 22.05 -11.92 -23.10
CA SER A 316 22.35 -11.82 -24.52
C SER A 316 23.34 -10.69 -24.77
N SER A 317 24.31 -10.96 -25.63
CA SER A 317 25.29 -9.98 -26.11
C SER A 317 25.23 -9.88 -27.62
N ILE A 318 25.10 -8.65 -28.12
CA ILE A 318 25.08 -8.36 -29.55
C ILE A 318 26.37 -7.62 -29.89
N GLN A 319 27.15 -8.22 -30.79
CA GLN A 319 28.41 -7.65 -31.24
C GLN A 319 28.19 -6.42 -32.13
N PRO A 320 29.15 -5.48 -32.16
CA PRO A 320 29.03 -4.27 -32.96
C PRO A 320 29.22 -4.61 -34.44
N VAL A 321 28.23 -4.25 -35.25
CA VAL A 321 28.27 -4.45 -36.71
C VAL A 321 28.46 -3.12 -37.45
N SER A 322 28.09 -1.98 -36.83
CA SER A 322 28.26 -0.64 -37.39
C SER A 322 27.97 0.45 -36.34
N ALA A 323 28.60 1.63 -36.44
CA ALA A 323 28.35 2.81 -35.59
C ALA A 323 27.02 3.55 -35.87
N LYS A 324 25.90 2.83 -36.01
CA LYS A 324 24.56 3.41 -36.23
C LYS A 324 23.61 2.97 -35.11
N PRO A 325 22.66 3.82 -34.70
CA PRO A 325 21.62 3.43 -33.74
C PRO A 325 20.84 2.22 -34.25
N ARG A 326 20.63 1.23 -33.38
CA ARG A 326 19.89 0.00 -33.67
C ARG A 326 18.97 -0.35 -32.51
N ASN A 327 17.99 -1.20 -32.81
CA ASN A 327 17.06 -1.74 -31.83
C ASN A 327 17.18 -3.26 -31.79
N ALA A 328 17.28 -3.81 -30.59
CA ALA A 328 16.97 -5.21 -30.33
C ALA A 328 15.54 -5.34 -29.81
N TYR A 329 14.89 -6.45 -30.13
CA TYR A 329 13.52 -6.74 -29.72
C TYR A 329 13.49 -8.04 -28.94
N TYR A 330 12.82 -8.03 -27.80
CA TYR A 330 12.63 -9.20 -26.95
C TYR A 330 11.17 -9.30 -26.55
N ASN A 331 10.54 -10.45 -26.79
CA ASN A 331 9.15 -10.69 -26.41
C ASN A 331 9.11 -11.32 -25.02
N PHE A 332 8.47 -10.64 -24.07
CA PHE A 332 8.37 -11.08 -22.69
C PHE A 332 6.90 -11.32 -22.31
N THR A 333 6.64 -12.45 -21.64
CA THR A 333 5.29 -12.87 -21.29
C THR A 333 5.16 -13.12 -19.78
N ILE A 334 4.11 -12.58 -19.19
CA ILE A 334 3.74 -12.77 -17.78
C ILE A 334 2.53 -13.70 -17.70
N LEU A 335 2.60 -14.74 -16.87
CA LEU A 335 1.57 -15.76 -16.72
C LEU A 335 0.85 -15.65 -15.36
N ALA A 336 -0.44 -16.02 -15.30
CA ALA A 336 -1.23 -15.98 -14.06
C ALA A 336 -0.83 -17.02 -13.01
N GLY A 337 -0.14 -18.10 -13.40
CA GLY A 337 0.32 -19.17 -12.50
C GLY A 337 1.55 -18.83 -11.64
N TYR A 338 2.08 -17.61 -11.76
CA TYR A 338 3.28 -17.18 -11.03
C TYR A 338 3.02 -15.87 -10.29
N GLU A 339 3.59 -15.76 -9.10
CA GLU A 339 3.75 -14.48 -8.41
C GLU A 339 5.16 -13.94 -8.72
N TYR A 340 5.21 -12.85 -9.47
CA TYR A 340 6.47 -12.23 -9.89
C TYR A 340 6.89 -11.19 -8.85
N SER A 341 7.76 -11.63 -7.94
CA SER A 341 8.34 -10.81 -6.88
C SER A 341 9.13 -9.64 -7.43
N CYS A 342 10.00 -9.89 -8.43
CA CYS A 342 10.74 -8.84 -9.12
C CYS A 342 11.19 -9.30 -10.50
N ILE A 343 11.07 -8.45 -11.51
CA ILE A 343 11.55 -8.69 -12.87
C ILE A 343 12.46 -7.52 -13.24
N VAL A 344 13.70 -7.79 -13.60
CA VAL A 344 14.71 -6.78 -13.92
C VAL A 344 15.07 -6.87 -15.38
N PHE A 345 14.88 -5.75 -16.09
CA PHE A 345 15.40 -5.54 -17.43
C PHE A 345 16.58 -4.58 -17.32
N ARG A 346 17.78 -5.02 -17.71
CA ARG A 346 18.98 -4.20 -17.68
C ARG A 346 19.74 -4.33 -18.98
N ALA A 347 20.23 -3.21 -19.50
CA ALA A 347 21.10 -3.18 -20.67
C ALA A 347 22.34 -2.34 -20.36
N ASN A 348 23.49 -2.78 -20.83
CA ASN A 348 24.74 -2.05 -20.72
C ASN A 348 25.42 -2.05 -22.09
N GLN A 349 26.20 -1.02 -22.37
CA GLN A 349 27.11 -1.01 -23.53
C GLN A 349 28.48 -0.52 -23.08
N GLU A 350 29.53 -0.96 -23.78
CA GLU A 350 30.92 -0.69 -23.37
C GLU A 350 31.32 0.77 -23.59
N ILE A 351 30.86 1.38 -24.68
CA ILE A 351 31.26 2.73 -25.10
C ILE A 351 30.02 3.55 -25.45
N GLY A 352 30.01 4.83 -25.07
CA GLY A 352 28.97 5.80 -25.44
C GLY A 352 27.83 5.94 -24.42
N GLU A 353 26.71 6.48 -24.88
CA GLU A 353 25.52 6.75 -24.05
C GLU A 353 24.81 5.47 -23.60
N GLU A 354 24.27 5.43 -22.38
CA GLU A 354 23.55 4.25 -21.88
C GLU A 354 22.43 3.78 -22.83
N PRO A 355 22.25 2.46 -23.03
CA PRO A 355 21.18 1.95 -23.86
C PRO A 355 19.80 2.37 -23.33
N THR A 356 18.79 2.38 -24.19
CA THR A 356 17.42 2.69 -23.75
C THR A 356 16.53 1.47 -23.84
N ILE A 357 15.77 1.19 -22.77
CA ILE A 357 14.80 0.09 -22.73
C ILE A 357 13.40 0.67 -22.78
N HIS A 358 12.57 0.17 -23.69
CA HIS A 358 11.18 0.55 -23.84
C HIS A 358 10.32 -0.71 -23.71
N LEU A 359 9.31 -0.65 -22.83
CA LEU A 359 8.36 -1.73 -22.63
C LEU A 359 7.01 -1.33 -23.21
N LYS A 360 6.52 -2.13 -24.14
CA LYS A 360 5.22 -1.92 -24.77
C LYS A 360 4.35 -3.16 -24.56
N ARG A 361 3.20 -2.99 -23.89
CA ARG A 361 2.22 -4.07 -23.76
C ARG A 361 1.65 -4.41 -25.15
N MET A 362 1.66 -5.69 -25.51
CA MET A 362 1.00 -6.20 -26.70
C MET A 362 -0.41 -6.70 -26.35
N CYS A 363 -1.36 -6.45 -27.25
CA CYS A 363 -2.72 -6.96 -27.13
C CYS A 363 -3.11 -7.61 -28.45
N ILE A 364 -3.43 -8.90 -28.41
CA ILE A 364 -3.65 -9.70 -29.61
C ILE A 364 -5.10 -9.56 -30.14
N ALA A 365 -6.04 -8.97 -29.38
CA ALA A 365 -7.45 -8.88 -29.77
C ALA A 365 -7.84 -7.50 -30.34
N LYS A 366 -8.39 -7.48 -31.56
CA LYS A 366 -8.96 -6.29 -32.24
C LYS A 366 -10.12 -5.59 -31.47
N HIS A 367 -10.73 -6.27 -30.49
CA HIS A 367 -11.94 -5.79 -29.80
C HIS A 367 -11.85 -5.79 -28.26
N ILE A 368 -10.74 -6.23 -27.66
CA ILE A 368 -10.58 -6.17 -26.20
C ILE A 368 -9.68 -4.98 -25.89
N ALA A 369 -10.25 -3.95 -25.29
CA ALA A 369 -9.50 -2.78 -24.90
C ALA A 369 -8.42 -3.19 -23.87
N CYS A 370 -7.15 -2.86 -24.14
CA CYS A 370 -5.96 -3.17 -23.34
C CYS A 370 -5.95 -2.60 -21.90
N TYR A 371 -7.08 -2.09 -21.42
CA TYR A 371 -7.19 -1.44 -20.12
C TYR A 371 -7.35 -2.44 -18.96
N GLN A 372 -7.67 -3.70 -19.25
CA GLN A 372 -7.86 -4.73 -18.23
C GLN A 372 -6.59 -5.60 -18.08
N PHE A 373 -6.17 -5.86 -16.85
CA PHE A 373 -5.03 -6.72 -16.47
C PHE A 373 -5.50 -8.09 -15.95
N THR A 374 -6.75 -8.47 -16.26
CA THR A 374 -7.43 -9.69 -15.80
C THR A 374 -7.11 -10.92 -16.65
N THR A 375 -6.11 -10.85 -17.53
CA THR A 375 -5.78 -11.94 -18.46
C THR A 375 -4.89 -12.99 -17.80
N LEU A 376 -5.11 -14.25 -18.16
CA LEU A 376 -4.23 -15.39 -17.82
C LEU A 376 -2.77 -15.15 -18.25
N GLN A 377 -2.58 -14.26 -19.23
CA GLN A 377 -1.31 -13.94 -19.86
C GLN A 377 -1.23 -12.44 -20.19
N ILE A 378 -0.08 -11.81 -20.00
CA ILE A 378 0.19 -10.43 -20.42
C ILE A 378 1.49 -10.40 -21.22
N ASP A 379 1.40 -9.97 -22.47
CA ASP A 379 2.53 -9.93 -23.39
C ASP A 379 3.15 -8.53 -23.47
N PHE A 380 4.46 -8.48 -23.57
CA PHE A 380 5.27 -7.28 -23.70
C PHE A 380 6.28 -7.43 -24.84
N GLU A 381 6.38 -6.39 -25.65
CA GLU A 381 7.50 -6.15 -26.54
C GLU A 381 8.50 -5.26 -25.79
N VAL A 382 9.71 -5.75 -25.60
CA VAL A 382 10.83 -5.03 -25.01
C VAL A 382 11.74 -4.58 -26.14
N THR A 383 11.85 -3.27 -26.36
CA THR A 383 12.77 -2.68 -27.32
C THR A 383 13.98 -2.13 -26.59
N ILE A 384 15.18 -2.50 -27.05
CA ILE A 384 16.46 -2.05 -26.50
C ILE A 384 17.18 -1.26 -27.59
N GLY A 385 17.25 0.06 -27.45
CA GLY A 385 17.99 0.95 -28.34
C GLY A 385 19.45 1.07 -27.92
N TYR A 386 20.38 0.86 -28.84
CA TYR A 386 21.82 0.84 -28.59
C TYR A 386 22.63 1.34 -29.79
N PHE A 387 23.91 1.66 -29.57
CA PHE A 387 24.82 2.19 -30.61
C PHE A 387 26.02 1.28 -30.90
N ASP A 388 26.50 0.57 -29.89
CA ASP A 388 27.72 -0.25 -29.95
C ASP A 388 27.43 -1.69 -29.48
N LYS A 389 28.45 -2.44 -29.07
CA LYS A 389 28.27 -3.72 -28.39
C LYS A 389 27.34 -3.55 -27.18
N VAL A 390 26.21 -4.23 -27.21
CA VAL A 390 25.21 -4.20 -26.14
C VAL A 390 25.11 -5.56 -25.47
N GLU A 391 25.01 -5.53 -24.15
CA GLU A 391 24.74 -6.68 -23.30
C GLU A 391 23.44 -6.40 -22.54
N TYR A 392 22.47 -7.30 -22.61
CA TYR A 392 21.23 -7.17 -21.86
C TYR A 392 20.92 -8.42 -21.04
N HIS A 393 20.33 -8.16 -19.88
CA HIS A 393 19.95 -9.14 -18.88
C HIS A 393 18.47 -8.98 -18.56
N ILE A 394 17.77 -10.11 -18.51
CA ILE A 394 16.38 -10.20 -18.07
C ILE A 394 16.34 -11.21 -16.93
N ASN A 395 16.22 -10.74 -15.70
CA ASN A 395 16.13 -11.60 -14.52
C ASN A 395 14.70 -11.61 -13.99
N VAL A 396 14.14 -12.79 -13.77
CA VAL A 396 12.77 -13.00 -13.30
C VAL A 396 12.83 -13.76 -11.98
N TYR A 397 12.38 -13.11 -10.92
CA TYR A 397 12.32 -13.65 -9.57
C TYR A 397 10.88 -13.77 -9.09
N GLY A 398 10.58 -14.81 -8.33
CA GLY A 398 9.23 -15.08 -7.86
C GLY A 398 9.01 -16.52 -7.46
N ILE A 399 7.73 -16.88 -7.33
CA ILE A 399 7.32 -18.24 -6.98
C ILE A 399 6.21 -18.72 -7.91
N GLU A 400 6.24 -20.00 -8.26
CA GLU A 400 5.12 -20.67 -8.89
C GLU A 400 3.99 -20.87 -7.88
N LEU A 401 2.78 -20.44 -8.24
CA LEU A 401 1.59 -20.65 -7.42
C LEU A 401 1.17 -22.10 -7.55
N LYS A 402 1.62 -22.96 -6.64
CA LYS A 402 1.02 -24.28 -6.45
C LYS A 402 -0.43 -24.08 -6.00
N LEU A 403 -1.39 -24.21 -6.91
CA LEU A 403 -2.80 -24.21 -6.59
C LEU A 403 -3.04 -25.27 -5.51
N LEU A 404 -3.35 -24.84 -4.29
CA LEU A 404 -3.82 -25.73 -3.24
C LEU A 404 -5.13 -26.35 -3.75
N ASP A 405 -5.14 -27.67 -3.88
CA ASP A 405 -6.35 -28.40 -4.24
C ASP A 405 -7.44 -28.10 -3.21
N ALA A 406 -8.44 -27.32 -3.62
CA ALA A 406 -9.54 -26.90 -2.77
C ALA A 406 -10.29 -28.10 -2.17
N LYS A 407 -10.35 -29.25 -2.85
CA LYS A 407 -10.91 -30.48 -2.27
C LYS A 407 -10.07 -30.97 -1.10
N ARG A 408 -8.74 -30.98 -1.26
CA ARG A 408 -7.80 -31.42 -0.22
C ARG A 408 -7.81 -30.50 1.00
N MET A 409 -7.92 -29.19 0.78
CA MET A 409 -8.06 -28.19 1.84
C MET A 409 -9.42 -28.27 2.55
N ASN A 410 -10.52 -28.45 1.81
CA ASN A 410 -11.84 -28.65 2.41
C ASN A 410 -11.93 -29.96 3.20
N VAL A 411 -11.26 -31.03 2.75
CA VAL A 411 -11.14 -32.28 3.52
C VAL A 411 -10.38 -32.07 4.83
N LEU A 412 -9.30 -31.28 4.82
CA LEU A 412 -8.55 -30.94 6.04
C LEU A 412 -9.33 -30.03 7.00
N ALA A 413 -10.05 -29.04 6.47
CA ALA A 413 -10.90 -28.14 7.24
C ALA A 413 -12.09 -28.89 7.87
N ASN A 414 -12.78 -29.74 7.10
CA ASN A 414 -13.88 -30.56 7.60
C ASN A 414 -13.43 -31.58 8.63
N ARG A 415 -12.23 -32.19 8.48
CA ARG A 415 -11.68 -33.10 9.49
C ARG A 415 -11.37 -32.44 10.84
N ARG A 416 -11.19 -31.12 10.89
CA ARG A 416 -10.90 -30.36 12.12
C ARG A 416 -12.15 -29.78 12.77
N HIS A 417 -13.30 -29.83 12.11
CA HIS A 417 -14.56 -29.42 12.72
C HIS A 417 -15.23 -30.62 13.39
N TYR A 418 -15.57 -30.44 14.67
CA TYR A 418 -16.47 -31.36 15.36
C TYR A 418 -17.83 -31.25 14.70
N HIS A 419 -18.20 -32.25 13.89
CA HIS A 419 -19.55 -32.34 13.37
C HIS A 419 -20.47 -32.72 14.53
N PRO A 420 -21.53 -31.94 14.81
CA PRO A 420 -22.54 -32.38 15.76
C PRO A 420 -23.06 -33.75 15.32
N PRO A 421 -23.27 -34.70 16.25
CA PRO A 421 -23.77 -36.01 15.90
C PRO A 421 -25.07 -35.85 15.12
N ILE A 422 -25.14 -36.50 13.96
CA ILE A 422 -26.37 -36.58 13.17
C ILE A 422 -27.38 -37.29 14.04
N ASP A 423 -28.40 -36.56 14.48
CA ASP A 423 -29.53 -37.13 15.19
C ASP A 423 -30.28 -38.06 14.23
N LYS A 424 -30.10 -39.36 14.43
CA LYS A 424 -30.76 -40.40 13.64
C LYS A 424 -32.28 -40.42 13.82
N THR A 425 -32.85 -39.58 14.68
CA THR A 425 -34.29 -39.47 14.88
C THR A 425 -34.98 -38.50 13.92
N TYR A 426 -34.23 -37.69 13.17
CA TYR A 426 -34.78 -36.86 12.09
C TYR A 426 -34.61 -37.56 10.74
N THR A 427 -35.55 -38.45 10.41
CA THR A 427 -35.87 -38.75 9.01
C THR A 427 -36.63 -37.55 8.43
N PRO A 428 -36.06 -36.78 7.48
CA PRO A 428 -36.88 -35.87 6.71
C PRO A 428 -37.79 -36.74 5.83
N TYR A 429 -39.10 -36.54 5.99
CA TYR A 429 -40.13 -37.16 5.16
C TYR A 429 -39.78 -36.95 3.68
N ILE A 430 -39.34 -38.02 3.02
CA ILE A 430 -39.33 -38.11 1.57
C ILE A 430 -40.80 -38.22 1.17
N TYR A 431 -41.39 -37.11 0.72
CA TYR A 431 -42.66 -37.15 -0.01
C TYR A 431 -42.44 -37.97 -1.29
N SER A 432 -42.88 -39.22 -1.25
CA SER A 432 -43.12 -40.07 -2.41
C SER A 432 -44.63 -40.34 -2.49
N GLY A 433 -45.23 -40.03 -3.63
CA GLY A 433 -46.68 -39.98 -3.86
C GLY A 433 -46.99 -39.03 -5.02
N TRP A 434 -46.72 -39.40 -6.29
CA TRP A 434 -47.70 -39.94 -7.25
C TRP A 434 -48.94 -39.02 -7.44
N GLY A 435 -49.36 -38.56 -8.60
CA GLY A 435 -48.98 -38.78 -10.01
C GLY A 435 -50.15 -38.32 -10.91
N ILE A 436 -49.83 -37.83 -12.13
CA ILE A 436 -50.65 -37.94 -13.35
C ILE A 436 -49.61 -38.02 -14.49
N GLY A 437 -49.48 -39.09 -15.27
CA GLY A 437 -50.23 -40.34 -15.29
C GLY A 437 -49.39 -41.52 -15.79
#